data_AF-A0AA38PWB4-F1
#
_entry.id   AF-A0AA38PWB4-F1
#
_cell.length_a   1.000
_cell.length_b   1.000
_cell.length_c   1.000
_cell.angle_alpha   90.00
_cell.angle_beta   90.00
_cell.angle_gamma   90.00
#
_symmetry.space_group_name_H-M   'P 1'
#
loop_
_entity.id
_entity.type
_entity.pdbx_description
1 polymer ?
#
loop_
_entity_poly.entity_id
_entity_poly.type
_entity_poly.pdbx_seq_one_letter_code
_entity_poly.pdbx_strand_id
1 'polypeptide(L)'
;MLIVHRSSCCDVCLDPYSWQDESTLKEPYAIPCGHIFCKECLERTATSTCPLCRKRFSRDSIKKLHMDAPPANDDSEIVQKLILAWDDELEVVNVLEEVEQWLQRT
;
A
#
# COMPACT_ATOMS: atom_id res chain seq x y z
N MET A 1 3.22 7.33 -12.12
CA MET A 1 2.24 7.10 -11.03
C MET A 1 2.89 6.15 -10.04
N LEU A 2 2.91 6.50 -8.76
CA LEU A 2 3.36 5.56 -7.71
C LEU A 2 2.20 4.59 -7.45
N ILE A 3 2.45 3.30 -7.63
CA ILE A 3 1.47 2.25 -7.36
C ILE A 3 1.97 1.50 -6.12
N VAL A 4 1.15 1.48 -5.06
CA VAL A 4 1.44 0.70 -3.86
C VAL A 4 0.53 -0.52 -3.87
N HIS A 5 1.11 -1.70 -3.71
CA HIS A 5 0.40 -2.97 -3.71
C HIS A 5 -0.51 -3.10 -2.47
N ARG A 6 -1.62 -3.84 -2.54
CA ARG A 6 -2.52 -4.05 -1.38
C ARG A 6 -1.83 -4.73 -0.19
N SER A 7 -0.81 -5.54 -0.46
CA SER A 7 0.04 -6.16 0.57
C SER A 7 1.09 -5.23 1.17
N SER A 8 1.22 -4.00 0.67
CA SER A 8 2.19 -3.05 1.22
C SER A 8 1.78 -2.67 2.63
N CYS A 9 2.69 -2.91 3.56
CA CYS A 9 2.47 -2.74 4.98
C CYS A 9 3.57 -1.88 5.60
N CYS A 10 3.31 -1.41 6.82
CA CYS A 10 4.31 -0.66 7.58
C CYS A 10 5.44 -1.59 8.06
N ASP A 11 6.70 -1.27 7.76
CA ASP A 11 7.85 -2.07 8.21
C ASP A 11 8.06 -2.14 9.74
N VAL A 12 7.28 -1.38 10.53
CA VAL A 12 7.36 -1.36 11.99
C VAL A 12 6.26 -2.19 12.64
N CYS A 13 4.99 -1.99 12.25
CA CYS A 13 3.86 -2.71 12.84
C CYS A 13 3.33 -3.84 11.95
N LEU A 14 3.80 -3.94 10.71
CA LEU A 14 3.38 -4.93 9.69
C LEU A 14 1.90 -4.84 9.30
N ASP A 15 1.17 -3.83 9.77
CA ASP A 15 -0.21 -3.59 9.37
C ASP A 15 -0.28 -3.03 7.94
N PRO A 16 -1.28 -3.44 7.14
CA PRO A 16 -1.53 -2.88 5.81
C PRO A 16 -1.76 -1.37 5.87
N TYR A 17 -1.31 -0.66 4.83
CA TYR A 17 -1.64 0.75 4.70
C TYR A 17 -3.11 0.96 4.34
N SER A 18 -3.72 2.01 4.91
CA SER A 18 -5.11 2.38 4.63
C SER A 18 -5.23 3.89 4.37
N TRP A 19 -6.13 4.25 3.46
CA TRP A 19 -6.44 5.65 3.10
C TRP A 19 -7.92 6.00 3.27
N GLN A 20 -8.75 5.00 3.60
CA GLN A 20 -10.20 5.12 3.66
C GLN A 20 -10.70 5.43 5.08
N ASP A 21 -9.90 5.16 6.10
CA ASP A 21 -10.28 5.30 7.50
C ASP A 21 -9.28 6.15 8.29
N GLU A 22 -9.62 7.42 8.49
CA GLU A 22 -8.82 8.38 9.25
C GLU A 22 -8.67 8.01 10.74
N SER A 23 -9.52 7.11 11.27
CA SER A 23 -9.44 6.69 12.67
C SER A 23 -8.24 5.80 12.97
N THR A 24 -7.68 5.14 11.95
CA THR A 24 -6.64 4.10 12.13
C THR A 24 -5.21 4.61 12.01
N LEU A 25 -4.99 5.84 11.52
CA LEU A 25 -3.66 6.44 11.27
C LEU A 25 -2.69 5.50 10.50
N LYS A 26 -3.23 4.59 9.68
CA LYS A 26 -2.46 3.66 8.83
C LYS A 26 -2.10 4.21 7.46
N GLU A 27 -2.32 5.51 7.25
CA GLU A 27 -1.83 6.26 6.09
C GLU A 27 -0.29 6.20 6.02
N PRO A 28 0.30 5.94 4.84
CA PRO A 28 1.75 5.89 4.68
C PRO A 28 2.37 7.29 4.56
N TYR A 29 3.52 7.45 5.20
CA TYR A 29 4.32 8.67 5.20
C TYR A 29 5.77 8.35 4.87
N ALA A 30 6.35 9.15 3.98
CA ALA A 30 7.77 9.10 3.67
C ALA A 30 8.55 10.07 4.56
N ILE A 31 9.72 9.62 5.01
CA ILE A 31 10.74 10.47 5.66
C ILE A 31 11.90 10.75 4.70
N PRO A 32 12.77 11.76 4.95
CA PRO A 32 13.80 12.19 4.00
C PRO A 32 14.79 11.12 3.53
N CYS A 33 14.96 10.03 4.28
CA CYS A 33 15.82 8.93 3.85
C CYS A 33 15.17 7.99 2.83
N GLY A 34 13.89 8.17 2.51
CA GLY A 34 13.14 7.39 1.52
C GLY A 34 12.32 6.23 2.08
N HIS A 35 12.49 5.86 3.35
CA HIS A 35 11.68 4.81 3.97
C HIS A 35 10.26 5.31 4.30
N ILE A 36 9.30 4.39 4.28
CA ILE A 36 7.88 4.66 4.42
C ILE A 36 7.35 3.94 5.66
N PHE A 37 6.55 4.62 6.46
CA PHE A 37 5.95 4.07 7.67
C PHE A 37 4.52 4.58 7.83
N CYS A 38 3.68 3.91 8.60
CA CYS A 38 2.39 4.48 8.96
C CYS A 38 2.57 5.67 9.91
N LYS A 39 1.61 6.60 9.88
CA LYS A 39 1.61 7.79 10.75
C LYS A 39 1.72 7.42 12.22
N GLU A 40 0.96 6.41 12.66
CA GLU A 40 0.98 5.95 14.04
C GLU A 40 2.41 5.56 14.50
N CYS A 41 3.14 4.79 13.70
CA CYS A 41 4.51 4.38 14.02
C CYS A 41 5.48 5.57 14.05
N LEU A 42 5.32 6.55 13.16
CA LEU A 42 6.15 7.76 13.17
C LEU A 42 5.87 8.65 14.39
N GLU A 43 4.61 8.76 14.81
CA GLU A 43 4.24 9.52 16.00
C GLU A 43 4.78 8.89 17.28
N ARG A 44 4.72 7.55 17.38
CA ARG A 44 5.26 6.76 18.50
C ARG A 44 6.80 6.73 18.53
N THR A 45 7.47 7.06 17.44
CA THR A 45 8.93 7.06 17.40
C THR A 45 9.47 8.21 18.26
N ALA A 46 10.11 7.88 19.38
CA ALA A 46 10.63 8.85 20.35
C ALA A 46 11.80 9.70 19.80
N THR A 47 12.59 9.13 18.90
CA THR A 47 13.74 9.82 18.29
C THR A 47 13.45 10.14 16.82
N SER A 48 13.86 11.31 16.33
CA SER A 48 13.73 11.64 14.91
C SER A 48 14.81 10.94 14.07
N THR A 49 14.81 9.62 14.14
CA THR A 49 15.79 8.70 13.55
C THR A 49 15.05 7.56 12.88
N CYS A 50 15.35 7.28 11.61
CA CYS A 50 14.71 6.23 10.84
C CYS A 50 14.90 4.86 11.52
N PRO A 51 13.82 4.08 11.76
CA PRO A 51 13.91 2.74 12.35
C PRO A 51 14.83 1.78 11.57
N LEU A 52 14.86 1.90 10.25
CA LEU A 52 15.57 1.00 9.35
C LEU A 52 17.04 1.41 9.14
N CYS A 53 17.30 2.61 8.61
CA CYS A 53 18.65 3.03 8.23
C CYS A 53 19.32 3.99 9.21
N ARG A 54 18.65 4.35 10.31
CA ARG A 54 19.17 5.21 11.39
C ARG A 54 19.58 6.62 10.97
N LYS A 55 19.20 7.08 9.77
CA LYS A 55 19.36 8.49 9.36
C LYS A 55 18.42 9.39 10.17
N ARG A 56 18.92 10.53 10.62
CA ARG A 56 18.12 11.54 11.33
C ARG A 56 17.19 12.27 10.35
N PHE A 57 16.03 12.70 10.85
CA PHE A 57 15.06 13.51 10.11
C PHE A 57 14.43 14.58 11.02
N SER A 58 13.71 15.54 10.43
CA SER A 58 12.89 16.49 11.18
C SER A 58 11.41 16.11 11.07
N ARG A 59 10.59 16.39 12.10
CA ARG A 59 9.14 16.11 12.05
C ARG A 59 8.45 16.88 10.91
N ASP A 60 8.92 18.08 10.59
CA ASP A 60 8.37 18.90 9.49
C ASP A 60 8.70 18.35 8.09
N SER A 61 9.71 17.46 8.02
CA SER A 61 10.16 16.84 6.78
C SER A 61 9.41 15.55 6.44
N ILE A 62 8.51 15.09 7.31
CA ILE A 62 7.66 13.92 7.08
C ILE A 62 6.55 14.31 6.09
N LYS A 63 6.33 13.51 5.04
CA LYS A 63 5.34 13.78 4.00
C LYS A 63 4.35 12.63 3.83
N LYS A 64 3.05 12.93 3.84
CA LYS A 64 1.98 11.96 3.54
C LYS A 64 2.09 11.55 2.08
N LEU A 65 1.99 10.25 1.81
CA LEU A 65 1.89 9.73 0.46
C LEU A 65 0.42 9.65 0.05
N HIS A 66 0.05 10.49 -0.91
CA HIS A 66 -1.27 10.43 -1.55
C HIS A 66 -1.22 9.39 -2.67
N MET A 67 -2.13 8.42 -2.60
CA MET A 67 -2.36 7.46 -3.66
C MET A 67 -3.71 7.75 -4.30
N ASP A 68 -3.73 7.76 -5.63
CA ASP A 68 -4.98 7.81 -6.37
C ASP A 68 -5.73 6.51 -6.10
N ALA A 69 -7.04 6.63 -5.86
CA ALA A 69 -7.90 5.45 -5.85
C ALA A 69 -7.79 4.75 -7.20
N PRO A 70 -7.74 3.40 -7.25
CA PRO A 70 -7.80 2.70 -8.52
C PRO A 70 -9.04 3.18 -9.28
N PRO A 71 -8.94 3.40 -10.60
CA PRO A 71 -10.07 3.85 -11.40
C PRO A 71 -11.23 2.86 -11.26
N ALA A 72 -12.43 3.35 -11.01
CA ALA A 72 -13.64 2.56 -10.76
C ALA A 72 -14.18 1.79 -12.00
N ASN A 73 -13.37 1.63 -13.05
CA ASN A 73 -13.77 0.90 -14.25
C ASN A 73 -13.51 -0.59 -14.02
N ASP A 74 -14.60 -1.37 -14.01
CA ASP A 74 -14.67 -2.81 -13.74
C ASP A 74 -13.63 -3.64 -14.54
N ASP A 75 -13.41 -3.28 -15.82
CA ASP A 75 -12.49 -4.00 -16.70
C ASP A 75 -11.01 -3.88 -16.27
N SER A 76 -10.66 -2.80 -15.57
CA SER A 76 -9.29 -2.61 -15.03
C SER A 76 -9.08 -3.33 -13.72
N GLU A 77 -10.17 -3.72 -13.03
CA GLU A 77 -10.12 -4.39 -11.75
C GLU A 77 -9.68 -5.85 -11.91
N ILE A 78 -10.21 -6.57 -12.91
CA ILE A 78 -9.78 -7.94 -13.22
C ILE A 78 -8.30 -7.97 -13.63
N VAL A 79 -7.85 -7.04 -14.47
CA VAL A 79 -6.44 -6.94 -14.87
C VAL A 79 -5.55 -6.63 -13.67
N GLN A 80 -5.98 -5.75 -12.77
CA GLN A 80 -5.27 -5.53 -11.51
C GLN A 80 -5.24 -6.78 -10.65
N LYS A 81 -6.37 -7.46 -10.41
CA LYS A 81 -6.41 -8.71 -9.65
C LYS A 81 -5.45 -9.75 -10.20
N LEU A 82 -5.33 -9.88 -11.52
CA LEU A 82 -4.38 -10.77 -12.20
C LEU A 82 -2.92 -10.41 -11.89
N ILE A 83 -2.58 -9.12 -11.99
CA ILE A 83 -1.23 -8.61 -11.70
C ILE A 83 -0.87 -8.82 -10.23
N LEU A 84 -1.85 -8.63 -9.32
CA LEU A 84 -1.66 -8.76 -7.87
C LEU A 84 -1.56 -10.22 -7.41
N ALA A 85 -2.24 -11.14 -8.10
CA ALA A 85 -2.28 -12.56 -7.74
C ALA A 85 -1.04 -13.35 -8.19
N TRP A 86 -0.17 -12.81 -9.06
CA TRP A 86 0.89 -13.58 -9.73
C TRP A 86 1.89 -14.29 -8.81
N ASP A 87 2.02 -13.87 -7.55
CA ASP A 87 2.92 -14.48 -6.58
C ASP A 87 2.27 -15.61 -5.74
N ASP A 88 0.96 -15.86 -5.90
CA ASP A 88 0.20 -16.89 -5.18
C ASP A 88 -0.58 -17.80 -6.15
N GLU A 89 -0.16 -19.07 -6.28
CA GLU A 89 -0.78 -20.03 -7.20
C GLU A 89 -2.29 -20.23 -6.97
N LEU A 90 -2.76 -20.15 -5.72
CA LEU A 90 -4.18 -20.29 -5.39
C LEU A 90 -4.96 -19.04 -5.78
N GLU A 91 -4.40 -17.84 -5.56
CA GLU A 91 -5.03 -16.61 -6.03
C GLU A 91 -5.05 -16.51 -7.55
N VAL A 92 -4.00 -16.94 -8.26
CA VAL A 92 -3.98 -16.96 -9.72
C VAL A 92 -5.12 -17.79 -10.29
N VAL A 93 -5.35 -19.00 -9.77
CA VAL A 93 -6.44 -19.88 -10.24
C VAL A 93 -7.80 -19.22 -10.05
N ASN A 94 -8.05 -18.63 -8.88
CA ASN A 94 -9.31 -17.93 -8.59
C ASN A 94 -9.53 -16.74 -9.54
N VAL A 95 -8.50 -15.97 -9.83
CA VAL A 95 -8.62 -14.83 -10.75
C VAL A 95 -8.80 -15.29 -12.20
N LEU A 96 -8.13 -16.38 -12.62
CA LEU A 96 -8.32 -16.95 -13.96
C LEU A 96 -9.77 -17.39 -14.19
N GLU A 97 -10.44 -17.98 -13.19
CA GLU A 97 -11.86 -18.31 -13.27
C GLU A 97 -12.75 -17.05 -13.39
N GLU A 98 -12.44 -15.98 -12.64
CA GLU A 98 -13.15 -14.69 -12.77
C GLU A 98 -12.98 -14.08 -14.17
N VAL A 99 -11.77 -14.16 -14.73
CA VAL A 99 -11.46 -13.66 -16.09
C VAL A 99 -12.25 -14.42 -17.14
N GLU A 100 -12.32 -15.75 -17.03
CA GLU A 100 -13.05 -16.60 -17.96
C GLU A 100 -14.55 -16.30 -17.94
N GLN A 101 -15.12 -16.05 -16.76
CA GLN A 101 -16.51 -15.62 -16.62
C GLN A 101 -16.78 -14.23 -17.23
N TRP A 102 -15.83 -13.29 -17.10
CA TRP A 102 -15.94 -11.97 -17.73
C TRP A 102 -15.88 -12.06 -19.26
N LEU A 103 -14.97 -12.87 -19.81
CA LEU A 103 -14.87 -13.11 -21.26
C LEU A 103 -16.14 -13.72 -21.85
N GLN A 104 -16.91 -14.50 -21.07
CA GLN A 104 -18.19 -15.07 -21.51
C GLN A 104 -19.35 -14.07 -21.47
N ARG A 105 -19.20 -12.92 -20.81
CA ARG A 105 -20.23 -11.86 -20.70
C ARG A 105 -20.10 -10.76 -21.74
N THR A 106 -18.99 -10.72 -22.48
CA THR A 106 -18.69 -9.75 -23.55
C THR A 106 -18.95 -10.38 -24.91
#